data_AF-A0A9E3AF35-F1
#
_entry.id   AF-A0A9E3AF35-F1
#
_cell.length_a   1.000
_cell.length_b   1.000
_cell.length_c   1.000
_cell.angle_alpha   90.00
_cell.angle_beta   90.00
_cell.angle_gamma   90.00
#
_symmetry.space_group_name_H-M   'P 1'
#
loop_
_entity.id
_entity.type
_entity.pdbx_description
1 polymer ?
#
loop_
_entity_poly.entity_id
_entity_poly.type
_entity_poly.pdbx_seq_one_letter_code
_entity_poly.pdbx_strand_id
1 'polypeptide(L)'
;MTLASDHLAKPVREKSDRDKPDRDEEVDRNLALLAYGLMFFAVFFAGAPALVGALIAYARRGQAGPLIARHHRFQIFIFWVGLALMLAAALAALAASFWMAAEVIETAARGRWEGWTVIPLPDLRIDRTTIVLFVSAGVLGALSGLWMLATSAYGFVRLATRRDIHHTAP
;
A
#
# COMPACT_ATOMS: atom_id res chain seq x y z
N MET A 1 66.48 -43.53 13.47
CA MET A 1 65.15 -44.17 13.42
C MET A 1 64.48 -43.80 14.72
N THR A 2 63.43 -42.98 14.80
CA THR A 2 62.22 -42.98 13.96
C THR A 2 61.68 -41.55 13.87
N LEU A 3 61.51 -41.11 12.63
CA LEU A 3 60.87 -39.86 12.24
C LEU A 3 59.35 -39.95 12.38
N ALA A 4 58.73 -38.78 12.54
CA ALA A 4 57.38 -38.45 12.12
C ALA A 4 56.21 -39.07 12.91
N SER A 5 55.72 -38.31 13.89
CA SER A 5 54.31 -38.38 14.28
C SER A 5 53.79 -37.01 14.75
N ASP A 6 54.21 -35.93 14.08
CA ASP A 6 53.75 -34.56 14.34
C ASP A 6 52.89 -34.01 13.19
N HIS A 7 52.24 -34.90 12.44
CA HIS A 7 51.12 -34.53 11.58
C HIS A 7 49.83 -34.52 12.40
N LEU A 8 49.77 -33.58 13.36
CA LEU A 8 48.51 -33.03 13.84
C LEU A 8 47.88 -32.27 12.66
N ALA A 9 47.17 -33.02 11.80
CA ALA A 9 46.17 -32.46 10.92
C ALA A 9 45.13 -31.76 11.82
N LYS A 10 45.33 -30.46 12.04
CA LYS A 10 44.24 -29.59 12.48
C LYS A 10 43.11 -29.82 11.47
N PRO A 11 41.90 -30.21 11.90
CA PRO A 11 40.78 -30.15 10.99
C PRO A 11 40.71 -28.69 10.53
N VAL A 12 40.91 -28.50 9.23
CA VAL A 12 40.61 -27.23 8.56
C VAL A 12 39.16 -26.97 8.90
N ARG A 13 38.90 -26.10 9.89
CA ARG A 13 37.55 -25.63 10.20
C ARG A 13 37.02 -25.12 8.87
N GLU A 14 36.12 -25.89 8.31
CA GLU A 14 35.57 -25.69 6.98
C GLU A 14 34.93 -24.31 6.94
N LYS A 15 35.68 -23.38 6.36
CA LYS A 15 35.29 -22.01 6.06
C LYS A 15 34.38 -22.03 4.81
N SER A 16 33.34 -22.88 4.82
CA SER A 16 32.42 -23.10 3.70
C SER A 16 30.99 -22.69 4.02
N ASP A 17 30.62 -22.59 5.31
CA ASP A 17 29.25 -22.26 5.71
C ASP A 17 29.08 -20.86 6.34
N ARG A 18 30.16 -20.08 6.44
CA ARG A 18 30.16 -18.72 7.03
C ARG A 18 30.05 -17.57 6.03
N ASP A 19 29.88 -17.87 4.74
CA ASP A 19 29.81 -16.85 3.66
C ASP A 19 28.55 -16.97 2.80
N LYS A 20 27.57 -17.78 3.23
CA LYS A 20 26.22 -17.67 2.70
C LYS A 20 25.54 -16.54 3.48
N PRO A 21 24.96 -15.52 2.81
CA PRO A 21 24.07 -14.61 3.53
C PRO A 21 23.08 -15.47 4.30
N ASP A 22 22.82 -15.11 5.56
CA ASP A 22 21.87 -15.84 6.38
C ASP A 22 20.57 -15.98 5.57
N ARG A 23 20.20 -17.23 5.24
CA ARG A 23 19.09 -17.49 4.31
C ARG A 23 17.82 -16.79 4.80
N ASP A 24 17.68 -16.68 6.12
CA ASP A 24 16.53 -16.06 6.77
C ASP A 24 16.51 -14.54 6.52
N GLU A 25 17.66 -13.86 6.54
CA GLU A 25 17.77 -12.44 6.20
C GLU A 25 17.44 -12.17 4.73
N GLU A 26 17.85 -13.06 3.82
CA GLU A 26 17.53 -12.93 2.40
C GLU A 26 16.04 -13.17 2.13
N VAL A 27 15.44 -14.16 2.77
CA VAL A 27 13.99 -14.41 2.71
C VAL A 27 13.23 -13.20 3.22
N ASP A 28 13.62 -12.62 4.36
CA ASP A 28 13.00 -11.42 4.92
C ASP A 28 13.10 -10.22 3.98
N ARG A 29 14.26 -10.01 3.37
CA ARG A 29 14.45 -8.96 2.38
C ARG A 29 13.52 -9.16 1.18
N ASN A 30 13.41 -10.38 0.67
CA ASN A 30 12.56 -10.69 -0.49
C ASN A 30 11.07 -10.50 -0.16
N LEU A 31 10.63 -10.88 1.05
CA LEU A 31 9.26 -10.64 1.51
C LEU A 31 8.96 -9.14 1.65
N ALA A 32 9.91 -8.36 2.16
CA ALA A 32 9.76 -6.91 2.24
C ALA A 32 9.71 -6.26 0.84
N LEU A 33 10.53 -6.71 -0.12
CA LEU A 33 10.46 -6.24 -1.52
C LEU A 33 9.12 -6.61 -2.17
N LEU A 34 8.64 -7.83 -1.95
CA LEU A 34 7.33 -8.29 -2.43
C LEU A 34 6.20 -7.42 -1.87
N ALA A 35 6.24 -7.09 -0.58
CA ALA A 35 5.25 -6.21 0.04
C ALA A 35 5.21 -4.80 -0.59
N TYR A 36 6.37 -4.20 -0.92
CA TYR A 36 6.38 -2.94 -1.67
C TYR A 36 5.83 -3.09 -3.10
N GLY A 37 6.19 -4.17 -3.79
CA GLY A 37 5.65 -4.46 -5.13
C GLY A 37 4.12 -4.57 -5.10
N LEU A 38 3.58 -5.31 -4.13
CA LEU A 38 2.14 -5.43 -3.89
C LEU A 38 1.49 -4.06 -3.65
N MET A 39 2.07 -3.22 -2.79
CA MET A 39 1.54 -1.86 -2.55
C MET A 39 1.60 -0.96 -3.79
N PHE A 40 2.63 -1.10 -4.62
CA PHE A 40 2.72 -0.38 -5.89
C PHE A 40 1.59 -0.79 -6.85
N PHE A 41 1.31 -2.10 -6.98
CA PHE A 41 0.25 -2.59 -7.86
C PHE A 41 -1.17 -2.33 -7.32
N ALA A 42 -1.31 -1.90 -6.07
CA ALA A 42 -2.60 -1.70 -5.43
C ALA A 42 -3.54 -0.76 -6.20
N VAL A 43 -2.99 0.25 -6.88
CA VAL A 43 -3.77 1.22 -7.67
C VAL A 43 -4.54 0.58 -8.83
N PHE A 44 -4.05 -0.54 -9.38
CA PHE A 44 -4.68 -1.23 -10.51
C PHE A 44 -5.77 -2.23 -10.08
N PHE A 45 -5.78 -2.63 -8.81
CA PHE A 45 -6.65 -3.69 -8.29
C PHE A 45 -7.45 -3.22 -7.06
N ALA A 46 -7.84 -1.94 -7.06
CA ALA A 46 -8.68 -1.34 -6.02
C ALA A 46 -8.16 -1.58 -4.58
N GLY A 47 -6.84 -1.57 -4.38
CA GLY A 47 -6.22 -1.69 -3.05
C GLY A 47 -6.01 -3.13 -2.55
N ALA A 48 -6.55 -4.16 -3.20
CA ALA A 48 -6.46 -5.54 -2.70
C ALA A 48 -4.99 -6.03 -2.51
N PRO A 49 -4.06 -5.78 -3.46
CA PRO A 49 -2.65 -6.09 -3.26
C PRO A 49 -2.02 -5.38 -2.05
N ALA A 50 -2.38 -4.13 -1.76
CA ALA A 50 -1.83 -3.39 -0.60
C ALA A 50 -2.20 -4.05 0.73
N LEU A 51 -3.39 -4.66 0.82
CA LEU A 51 -3.81 -5.41 2.01
C LEU A 51 -2.89 -6.62 2.25
N VAL A 52 -2.55 -7.37 1.20
CA VAL A 52 -1.61 -8.49 1.29
C VAL A 52 -0.23 -8.00 1.69
N GLY A 53 0.26 -6.91 1.09
CA GLY A 53 1.53 -6.29 1.46
C GLY A 53 1.57 -5.85 2.95
N ALA A 54 0.50 -5.26 3.45
CA ALA A 54 0.37 -4.88 4.85
C ALA A 54 0.35 -6.10 5.78
N LEU A 55 -0.36 -7.17 5.40
CA LEU A 55 -0.39 -8.42 6.17
C LEU A 55 1.00 -9.04 6.31
N ILE A 56 1.77 -9.11 5.21
CA ILE A 56 3.17 -9.56 5.23
C ILE A 56 3.99 -8.71 6.21
N ALA A 57 3.85 -7.39 6.14
CA ALA A 57 4.58 -6.48 7.02
C ALA A 57 4.23 -6.68 8.50
N TYR A 58 2.94 -6.84 8.83
CA TYR A 58 2.51 -7.13 10.20
C TYR A 58 3.02 -8.48 10.71
N ALA A 59 3.02 -9.51 9.86
CA ALA A 59 3.46 -10.85 10.21
C ALA A 59 4.98 -10.91 10.47
N ARG A 60 5.79 -10.21 9.65
CA ARG A 60 7.26 -10.32 9.70
C ARG A 60 7.95 -9.22 10.53
N ARG A 61 7.31 -8.10 10.85
CA ARG A 61 7.94 -6.97 11.57
C ARG A 61 8.66 -7.33 12.88
N GLY A 62 8.23 -8.39 13.57
CA GLY A 62 8.81 -8.82 14.86
C GLY A 62 9.83 -9.96 14.76
N GLN A 63 9.98 -10.57 13.58
CA GLN A 63 10.87 -11.70 13.35
C GLN A 63 12.11 -11.29 12.55
N ALA A 64 12.01 -10.19 11.77
CA ALA A 64 13.07 -9.73 10.91
C ALA A 64 14.14 -8.92 11.63
N GLY A 65 15.36 -8.92 11.07
CA GLY A 65 16.47 -8.10 11.57
C GLY A 65 16.14 -6.59 11.60
N PRO A 66 16.89 -5.78 12.40
CA PRO A 66 16.53 -4.40 12.71
C PRO A 66 16.26 -3.51 11.49
N LEU A 67 17.02 -3.70 10.41
CA LEU A 67 16.87 -2.98 9.14
C LEU A 67 15.51 -3.27 8.48
N ILE A 68 15.20 -4.54 8.23
CA ILE A 68 13.96 -4.96 7.56
C ILE A 68 12.73 -4.64 8.42
N ALA A 69 12.84 -4.76 9.73
CA ALA A 69 11.79 -4.34 10.65
C ALA A 69 11.40 -2.87 10.48
N ARG A 70 12.35 -1.97 10.15
CA ARG A 70 12.03 -0.55 9.85
C ARG A 70 11.23 -0.40 8.56
N HIS A 71 11.59 -1.17 7.53
CA HIS A 71 10.85 -1.20 6.26
C HIS A 71 9.42 -1.70 6.46
N HIS A 72 9.20 -2.76 7.25
CA HIS A 72 7.86 -3.23 7.56
C HIS A 72 7.02 -2.19 8.32
N ARG A 73 7.61 -1.45 9.27
CA ARG A 73 6.90 -0.33 9.92
C ARG A 73 6.52 0.76 8.92
N PHE A 74 7.41 1.10 7.99
CA PHE A 74 7.12 2.07 6.95
C PHE A 74 6.02 1.59 6.00
N GLN A 75 6.02 0.31 5.60
CA GLN A 75 4.96 -0.30 4.81
C GLN A 75 3.60 -0.22 5.50
N ILE A 76 3.55 -0.54 6.79
CA ILE A 76 2.32 -0.41 7.59
C ILE A 76 1.83 1.05 7.58
N PHE A 77 2.73 2.02 7.75
CA PHE A 77 2.39 3.44 7.68
C PHE A 77 1.84 3.84 6.30
N ILE A 78 2.51 3.43 5.21
CA ILE A 78 2.07 3.68 3.83
C ILE A 78 0.65 3.17 3.64
N PHE A 79 0.39 1.93 4.07
CA PHE A 79 -0.91 1.29 3.96
C PHE A 79 -2.00 2.10 4.65
N TRP A 80 -1.80 2.51 5.90
CA TRP A 80 -2.83 3.25 6.66
C TRP A 80 -3.10 4.64 6.09
N VAL A 81 -2.07 5.36 5.63
CA VAL A 81 -2.27 6.67 4.99
C VAL A 81 -3.00 6.51 3.67
N GLY A 82 -2.60 5.55 2.83
CA GLY A 82 -3.30 5.24 1.58
C GLY A 82 -4.76 4.83 1.82
N LEU A 83 -5.01 3.95 2.79
CA LEU A 83 -6.35 3.51 3.16
C LEU A 83 -7.22 4.68 3.65
N ALA A 84 -6.67 5.55 4.50
CA ALA A 84 -7.41 6.72 5.00
C ALA A 84 -7.82 7.67 3.86
N LEU A 85 -6.90 7.93 2.91
CA LEU A 85 -7.19 8.76 1.74
C LEU A 85 -8.26 8.12 0.83
N MET A 86 -8.16 6.80 0.58
CA MET A 86 -9.16 6.06 -0.20
C MET A 86 -10.54 6.06 0.49
N LEU A 87 -10.58 5.86 1.81
CA LEU A 87 -11.84 5.91 2.56
C LEU A 87 -12.47 7.30 2.52
N ALA A 88 -11.66 8.35 2.66
CA ALA A 88 -12.15 9.73 2.52
C ALA A 88 -12.70 10.00 1.10
N ALA A 89 -12.02 9.51 0.06
CA ALA A 89 -12.49 9.60 -1.31
C ALA A 89 -13.83 8.87 -1.51
N ALA A 90 -13.94 7.64 -1.00
CA ALA A 90 -15.14 6.83 -1.09
C ALA A 90 -16.33 7.49 -0.36
N LEU A 91 -16.11 8.03 0.84
CA LEU A 91 -17.14 8.75 1.59
C LEU A 91 -17.62 10.00 0.84
N ALA A 92 -16.69 10.78 0.26
CA ALA A 92 -17.05 11.94 -0.56
C ALA A 92 -17.86 11.54 -1.80
N ALA A 93 -17.49 10.45 -2.48
CA ALA A 93 -18.23 9.93 -3.63
C ALA A 93 -19.63 9.43 -3.25
N LEU A 94 -19.74 8.73 -2.12
CA LEU A 94 -21.03 8.25 -1.59
C LEU A 94 -21.94 9.42 -1.20
N ALA A 95 -21.41 10.43 -0.53
CA ALA A 95 -22.15 11.64 -0.19
C ALA A 95 -22.62 12.38 -1.45
N ALA A 96 -21.76 12.50 -2.47
CA ALA A 96 -22.12 13.10 -3.76
C ALA A 96 -23.24 12.33 -4.46
N SER A 97 -23.15 11.00 -4.46
CA SER A 97 -24.12 10.11 -5.08
C SER A 97 -25.46 10.15 -4.36
N PHE A 98 -25.46 10.14 -3.03
CA PHE A 98 -26.66 10.27 -2.21
C PHE A 98 -27.35 11.62 -2.44
N TRP A 99 -26.58 12.71 -2.46
CA TRP A 99 -27.11 14.05 -2.72
C TRP A 99 -27.72 14.16 -4.13
N MET A 100 -27.02 13.65 -5.14
CA MET A 100 -27.52 13.63 -6.52
C MET A 100 -28.79 12.79 -6.63
N ALA A 101 -28.85 11.62 -6.00
CA ALA A 101 -30.03 10.77 -6.01
C ALA A 101 -31.23 11.46 -5.34
N ALA A 102 -31.02 12.18 -4.23
CA ALA A 102 -32.06 12.94 -3.57
C ALA A 102 -32.64 14.03 -4.49
N GLU A 103 -31.78 14.79 -5.18
CA GLU A 103 -32.22 15.81 -6.15
C GLU A 103 -33.01 15.20 -7.31
N VAL A 104 -32.56 14.06 -7.83
CA VAL A 104 -33.29 13.32 -8.89
C VAL A 104 -34.67 12.88 -8.40
N ILE A 105 -34.77 12.33 -7.20
CA ILE A 105 -36.04 11.88 -6.60
C ILE A 105 -36.97 13.05 -6.32
N GLU A 106 -36.43 14.20 -5.89
CA GLU A 106 -37.23 15.37 -5.62
C GLU A 106 -37.77 16.01 -6.92
N THR A 107 -36.92 16.13 -7.93
CA THR A 107 -37.31 16.60 -9.27
C THR A 107 -38.40 15.71 -9.86
N ALA A 108 -38.21 14.39 -9.73
CA ALA A 108 -39.18 13.37 -10.06
C ALA A 108 -40.53 13.56 -9.34
N ALA A 109 -40.51 13.75 -8.01
CA ALA A 109 -41.73 13.91 -7.21
C ALA A 109 -42.52 15.18 -7.57
N ARG A 110 -41.82 16.28 -7.89
CA ARG A 110 -42.45 17.55 -8.29
C ARG A 110 -42.99 17.52 -9.73
N GLY A 111 -42.28 16.83 -10.63
CA GLY A 111 -42.53 16.85 -12.08
C GLY A 111 -43.70 16.00 -12.59
N ARG A 112 -44.56 15.44 -11.72
CA ARG A 112 -45.61 14.45 -12.07
C ARG A 112 -45.05 13.35 -13.00
N TRP A 113 -44.37 12.36 -12.44
CA TRP A 113 -43.80 11.23 -13.20
C TRP A 113 -44.73 10.69 -14.31
N GLU A 114 -44.47 11.07 -15.57
CA GLU A 114 -45.21 10.61 -16.75
C GLU A 114 -44.59 9.35 -17.40
N GLY A 115 -43.62 8.72 -16.73
CA GLY A 115 -42.91 7.52 -17.19
C GLY A 115 -41.48 7.80 -17.65
N TRP A 116 -40.84 6.80 -18.27
CA TRP A 116 -39.44 6.86 -18.73
C TRP A 116 -39.23 7.67 -20.02
N THR A 117 -40.30 8.21 -20.60
CA THR A 117 -40.31 8.85 -21.92
C THR A 117 -39.97 10.34 -21.87
N VAL A 118 -40.05 10.97 -20.70
CA VAL A 118 -39.72 12.39 -20.50
C VAL A 118 -38.81 12.50 -19.28
N ILE A 119 -37.49 12.54 -19.48
CA ILE A 119 -36.54 12.85 -18.41
C ILE A 119 -36.41 14.38 -18.39
N PRO A 120 -36.90 15.10 -17.38
CA PRO A 120 -36.74 16.55 -17.26
C PRO A 120 -35.30 16.89 -16.85
N LEU A 121 -34.35 16.64 -17.74
CA LEU A 121 -32.94 17.04 -17.62
C LEU A 121 -32.75 18.54 -17.34
N PRO A 122 -33.58 19.48 -17.85
CA PRO A 122 -33.41 20.91 -17.58
C PRO A 122 -33.62 21.31 -16.11
N ASP A 123 -34.42 20.54 -15.37
CA ASP A 123 -34.77 20.86 -13.97
C ASP A 123 -33.79 20.25 -12.97
N LEU A 124 -32.86 19.39 -13.43
CA LEU A 124 -31.86 18.78 -12.57
C LEU A 124 -30.83 19.82 -12.11
N ARG A 125 -30.88 20.20 -10.83
CA ARG A 125 -29.97 21.21 -10.29
C ARG A 125 -28.64 20.58 -9.90
N ILE A 126 -27.64 20.74 -10.75
CA ILE A 126 -26.26 20.44 -10.37
C ILE A 126 -25.74 21.60 -9.52
N ASP A 127 -25.95 21.51 -8.21
CA ASP A 127 -25.46 22.51 -7.26
C ASP A 127 -23.94 22.43 -7.07
N ARG A 128 -23.34 23.55 -6.62
CA ARG A 128 -21.93 23.65 -6.26
C ARG A 128 -21.51 22.54 -5.30
N THR A 129 -22.37 22.17 -4.36
CA THR A 129 -22.10 21.11 -3.37
C THR A 129 -21.79 19.77 -4.04
N THR A 130 -22.62 19.35 -5.00
CA THR A 130 -22.44 18.11 -5.77
C THR A 130 -21.10 18.11 -6.52
N ILE A 131 -20.78 19.24 -7.18
CA ILE A 131 -19.53 19.40 -7.92
C ILE A 131 -18.32 19.28 -6.97
N VAL A 132 -18.35 19.99 -5.84
CA VAL A 132 -17.26 19.98 -4.85
C VAL A 132 -17.04 18.57 -4.30
N LEU A 133 -18.10 17.82 -4.01
CA LEU A 133 -17.97 16.46 -3.48
C LEU A 133 -17.35 15.50 -4.52
N PHE A 134 -17.80 15.55 -5.78
CA PHE A 134 -17.20 14.72 -6.84
C PHE A 134 -15.75 15.09 -7.13
N VAL A 135 -15.43 16.38 -7.20
CA VAL A 135 -14.05 16.85 -7.38
C VAL A 135 -13.17 16.42 -6.20
N SER A 136 -13.67 16.57 -4.97
CA SER A 136 -12.94 16.16 -3.77
C SER A 136 -12.68 14.66 -3.75
N ALA A 137 -13.69 13.85 -4.10
CA ALA A 137 -13.54 12.40 -4.22
C ALA A 137 -12.46 12.02 -5.24
N GLY A 138 -12.48 12.65 -6.42
CA GLY A 138 -11.48 12.44 -7.47
C GLY A 138 -10.07 12.84 -7.02
N VAL A 139 -9.92 14.01 -6.39
CA VAL A 139 -8.64 14.51 -5.89
C VAL A 139 -8.08 13.60 -4.80
N LEU A 140 -8.90 13.21 -3.82
CA LEU A 140 -8.49 12.31 -2.73
C LEU A 140 -8.10 10.92 -3.27
N GLY A 141 -8.85 10.38 -4.23
CA GLY A 141 -8.53 9.12 -4.88
C GLY A 141 -7.19 9.19 -5.64
N ALA A 142 -6.97 10.27 -6.38
CA ALA A 142 -5.71 10.52 -7.09
C ALA A 142 -4.53 10.67 -6.13
N LEU A 143 -4.70 11.43 -5.04
CA LEU A 143 -3.69 11.58 -3.99
C LEU A 143 -3.37 10.24 -3.31
N SER A 144 -4.38 9.41 -3.04
CA SER A 144 -4.16 8.07 -2.50
C SER A 144 -3.32 7.20 -3.45
N GLY A 145 -3.66 7.22 -4.75
CA GLY A 145 -2.91 6.46 -5.76
C GLY A 145 -1.47 6.95 -5.87
N LEU A 146 -1.27 8.26 -5.97
CA LEU A 146 0.06 8.87 -6.05
C LEU A 146 0.89 8.59 -4.80
N TRP A 147 0.28 8.68 -3.61
CA TRP A 147 0.90 8.33 -2.34
C TRP A 147 1.40 6.88 -2.35
N MET A 148 0.55 5.92 -2.72
CA MET A 148 0.93 4.50 -2.77
C MET A 148 2.07 4.25 -3.76
N LEU A 149 2.00 4.83 -4.96
CA LEU A 149 3.03 4.65 -5.98
C LEU A 149 4.38 5.25 -5.54
N ALA A 150 4.37 6.51 -5.10
CA ALA A 150 5.58 7.24 -4.76
C ALA A 150 6.29 6.63 -3.54
N THR A 151 5.56 6.35 -2.47
CA THR A 151 6.15 5.82 -1.23
C THR A 151 6.60 4.37 -1.39
N SER A 152 5.86 3.54 -2.13
CA SER A 152 6.26 2.15 -2.39
C SER A 152 7.49 2.08 -3.28
N ALA A 153 7.55 2.88 -4.36
CA ALA A 153 8.74 2.95 -5.22
C ALA A 153 9.97 3.44 -4.45
N TYR A 154 9.80 4.48 -3.62
CA TYR A 154 10.86 4.99 -2.77
C TYR A 154 11.38 3.94 -1.77
N GLY A 155 10.47 3.28 -1.05
CA GLY A 155 10.81 2.22 -0.10
C GLY A 155 11.51 1.03 -0.76
N PHE A 156 11.01 0.61 -1.93
CA PHE A 156 11.61 -0.45 -2.74
C PHE A 156 13.05 -0.13 -3.16
N VAL A 157 13.28 1.04 -3.77
CA VAL A 157 14.63 1.46 -4.22
C VAL A 157 15.59 1.56 -3.04
N ARG A 158 15.11 2.08 -1.90
CA ARG A 158 15.93 2.21 -0.70
C ARG A 158 16.30 0.84 -0.12
N LEU A 159 15.38 -0.12 -0.10
CA LEU A 159 15.65 -1.49 0.33
C LEU A 159 16.58 -2.22 -0.64
N ALA A 160 16.37 -2.08 -1.95
CA ALA A 160 17.21 -2.69 -2.99
C ALA A 160 18.67 -2.20 -2.92
N THR A 161 18.88 -0.95 -2.50
CA THR A 161 20.20 -0.36 -2.26
C THR A 161 20.77 -0.62 -0.86
N ARG A 162 20.16 -1.53 -0.07
CA ARG A 162 20.52 -1.87 1.31
C ARG A 162 20.59 -0.67 2.25
N ARG A 163 19.81 0.37 2.00
CA ARG A 163 19.73 1.56 2.84
C ARG A 163 18.60 1.43 3.85
N ASP A 164 18.87 1.87 5.08
CA ASP A 164 17.88 1.95 6.14
C ASP A 164 16.92 3.12 5.93
N ILE A 165 15.68 3.03 6.40
CA ILE A 165 14.71 4.13 6.43
C ILE A 165 14.79 4.83 7.78
N HIS A 166 15.38 6.01 7.79
CA HIS A 166 15.31 6.92 8.94
C HIS A 166 13.94 7.58 8.96
N HIS A 167 12.96 6.91 9.56
CA HIS A 167 11.77 7.58 10.06
C HIS A 167 11.95 7.84 11.54
N THR A 168 12.18 9.10 11.87
CA THR A 168 11.88 9.68 13.18
C THR A 168 10.37 9.86 13.27
N ALA A 169 9.64 8.78 13.57
CA ALA A 169 8.28 8.87 14.08
C ALA A 169 8.28 8.20 15.46
N PRO A 170 7.67 8.83 16.48
CA PRO A 170 7.82 8.50 17.89
C PRO A 170 7.38 7.08 18.25
#